data_AF-A0A4Y7RKS2-F1
#
_entry.id   AF-A0A4Y7RKS2-F1
#
_cell.length_a   1.000
_cell.length_b   1.000
_cell.length_c   1.000
_cell.angle_alpha   90.00
_cell.angle_beta   90.00
_cell.angle_gamma   90.00
#
_symmetry.space_group_name_H-M   'P 1'
#
loop_
_entity.id
_entity.type
_entity.pdbx_description
1 polymer ?
#
loop_
_entity_poly.entity_id
_entity_poly.type
_entity_poly.pdbx_seq_one_letter_code
_entity_poly.pdbx_strand_id
1 'polypeptide(L)'
;TVDEWTPILTISSIWEFNSLRNLAIDKLSRITLSIGRIALGKRFDLGHWLTPAYFDLCTRTDPLNLDEGEKLGMRDVIRVGQVR
;
A
#
# COMPACT_ATOMS: atom_id res chain seq x y z
N THR A 1 -1.28 -5.81 13.86
CA THR A 1 -2.24 -5.55 12.76
C THR A 1 -1.75 -4.39 11.90
N VAL A 2 -2.40 -4.09 10.75
CA VAL A 2 -1.98 -2.95 9.90
C VAL A 2 -2.00 -1.63 10.68
N ASP A 3 -3.01 -1.45 11.54
CA ASP A 3 -3.14 -0.29 12.44
C ASP A 3 -2.01 -0.16 13.47
N GLU A 4 -1.38 -1.24 13.90
CA GLU A 4 -0.25 -1.18 14.85
C GLU A 4 1.08 -0.83 14.16
N TRP A 5 1.31 -1.37 12.97
CA TRP A 5 2.57 -1.18 12.26
C TRP A 5 2.61 0.13 11.45
N THR A 6 1.46 0.71 11.10
CA THR A 6 1.40 1.98 10.37
C THR A 6 1.97 3.16 11.17
N PRO A 7 1.63 3.35 12.47
CA PRO A 7 2.27 4.36 13.33
C PRO A 7 3.77 4.12 13.49
N ILE A 8 4.19 2.86 13.66
CA ILE A 8 5.61 2.48 13.80
C ILE A 8 6.38 2.84 12.53
N LEU A 9 5.83 2.56 11.34
CA LEU A 9 6.42 2.97 10.07
C LEU A 9 6.48 4.49 9.93
N THR A 10 5.45 5.19 10.38
CA THR A 10 5.38 6.67 10.34
C THR A 10 6.47 7.29 11.20
N ILE A 11 6.55 6.90 12.48
CA ILE A 11 7.52 7.42 13.43
C ILE A 11 8.94 7.02 13.00
N SER A 12 9.18 5.76 12.63
CA SER A 12 10.52 5.35 12.16
C SER A 12 10.97 6.10 10.90
N SER A 13 10.05 6.51 10.03
CA SER A 13 10.37 7.34 8.87
C SER A 13 10.64 8.80 9.24
N ILE A 14 9.89 9.37 10.18
CA ILE A 14 10.10 10.76 10.66
C ILE A 14 11.45 10.90 11.38
N TRP A 15 11.79 9.92 12.21
CA TRP A 15 13.00 9.92 13.03
C TRP A 15 14.21 9.26 12.33
N GLU A 16 14.05 8.90 11.05
CA GLU A 16 15.07 8.23 10.21
C GLU A 16 15.68 6.96 10.84
N PHE A 17 14.91 6.25 11.66
CA PHE A 17 15.30 4.97 12.23
C PHE A 17 15.18 3.86 11.19
N ASN A 18 16.18 3.79 10.30
CA ASN A 18 16.19 2.90 9.13
C ASN A 18 15.98 1.42 9.48
N SER A 19 16.56 0.92 10.57
CA SER A 19 16.38 -0.46 11.03
C SER A 19 14.93 -0.75 11.44
N LEU A 20 14.30 0.16 12.18
CA LEU A 20 12.89 0.01 12.60
C LEU A 20 11.93 0.21 11.41
N ARG A 21 12.27 1.13 10.50
CA ARG A 21 11.54 1.35 9.25
C ARG A 21 11.53 0.07 8.41
N ASN A 22 12.68 -0.56 8.20
CA ASN A 22 12.78 -1.80 7.44
C ASN A 22 12.02 -2.95 8.10
N LEU A 23 12.06 -3.04 9.44
CA LEU A 23 11.26 -4.03 10.19
C LEU A 23 9.75 -3.81 9.98
N ALA A 24 9.30 -2.56 10.08
CA ALA A 24 7.89 -2.22 9.88
C ALA A 24 7.45 -2.51 8.44
N ILE A 25 8.29 -2.22 7.45
CA ILE A 25 8.07 -2.57 6.04
C ILE A 25 7.94 -4.09 5.90
N ASP A 26 8.89 -4.89 6.40
CA ASP A 26 8.81 -6.35 6.28
C ASP A 26 7.52 -6.90 6.91
N LYS A 27 7.13 -6.39 8.08
CA LYS A 27 5.90 -6.82 8.74
C LYS A 27 4.65 -6.42 7.97
N LEU A 28 4.54 -5.16 7.55
CA LEU A 28 3.42 -4.66 6.76
C LEU A 28 3.31 -5.37 5.41
N SER A 29 4.43 -5.73 4.77
CA SER A 29 4.41 -6.45 3.50
C SER A 29 3.69 -7.80 3.58
N ARG A 30 3.69 -8.44 4.75
CA ARG A 30 3.09 -9.76 4.98
C ARG A 30 1.62 -9.70 5.38
N ILE A 31 1.18 -8.59 5.97
CA ILE A 31 -0.18 -8.46 6.54
C ILE A 31 -1.08 -7.51 5.74
N THR A 32 -0.52 -6.66 4.90
CA THR A 32 -1.27 -5.62 4.18
C THR A 32 -1.76 -6.12 2.82
N LEU A 33 -3.05 -5.93 2.54
CA LEU A 33 -3.65 -6.16 1.22
C LEU A 33 -3.11 -5.19 0.15
N SER A 34 -3.27 -5.55 -1.13
CA SER A 34 -2.78 -4.78 -2.29
C SER A 34 -3.15 -3.28 -2.25
N ILE A 35 -4.37 -2.92 -1.84
CA ILE A 35 -4.79 -1.51 -1.68
C ILE A 35 -3.95 -0.78 -0.62
N GLY A 36 -3.79 -1.39 0.56
CA GLY A 36 -2.99 -0.81 1.63
C GLY A 36 -1.51 -0.70 1.26
N ARG A 37 -1.01 -1.65 0.45
CA ARG A 37 0.37 -1.60 -0.07
C ARG A 37 0.56 -0.44 -1.03
N ILE A 38 -0.45 -0.09 -1.84
CA ILE A 38 -0.39 1.09 -2.71
C ILE A 38 -0.44 2.37 -1.89
N ALA A 39 -1.37 2.47 -0.92
CA ALA A 39 -1.49 3.65 -0.07
C ALA A 39 -0.22 3.92 0.74
N LEU A 40 0.31 2.89 1.41
CA LEU A 40 1.57 2.98 2.16
C LEU A 40 2.77 3.17 1.23
N GLY A 41 2.79 2.48 0.08
CA GLY A 41 3.86 2.58 -0.89
C GLY A 41 3.98 3.97 -1.48
N LYS A 42 2.87 4.67 -1.74
CA LYS A 42 2.87 6.07 -2.16
C LYS A 42 3.28 7.00 -1.03
N ARG A 43 2.79 6.77 0.19
CA ARG A 43 3.05 7.64 1.35
C ARG A 43 4.52 7.61 1.78
N PHE A 44 5.16 6.45 1.71
CA PHE A 44 6.53 6.22 2.19
C PHE A 44 7.55 6.01 1.06
N ASP A 45 7.14 6.30 -0.18
CA ASP A 45 7.94 6.14 -1.40
C ASP A 45 8.56 4.75 -1.58
N LEU A 46 7.76 3.70 -1.34
CA LEU A 46 8.15 2.30 -1.49
C LEU A 46 7.81 1.81 -2.90
N GLY A 47 8.59 2.23 -3.90
CA GLY A 47 8.35 1.87 -5.31
C GLY A 47 8.24 0.35 -5.56
N HIS A 48 9.01 -0.46 -4.83
CA HIS A 48 8.97 -1.92 -4.90
C HIS A 48 7.63 -2.55 -4.46
N TRP A 49 6.76 -1.80 -3.77
CA TRP A 49 5.41 -2.26 -3.39
C TRP A 49 4.35 -1.92 -4.42
N LEU A 50 4.54 -0.84 -5.18
CA LEU A 50 3.53 -0.33 -6.09
C LEU A 50 3.29 -1.32 -7.24
N THR A 51 4.36 -1.75 -7.92
CA THR A 51 4.26 -2.65 -9.07
C THR A 51 3.51 -3.95 -8.76
N PRO A 52 3.90 -4.76 -7.76
CA PRO A 52 3.17 -5.99 -7.46
C PRO A 52 1.75 -5.72 -6.97
N ALA A 53 1.52 -4.65 -6.22
CA ALA A 53 0.19 -4.35 -5.71
C ALA A 53 -0.80 -3.90 -6.81
N TYR A 54 -0.34 -3.12 -7.81
CA TYR A 54 -1.16 -2.80 -8.98
C TYR A 54 -1.42 -4.03 -9.84
N PHE A 55 -0.42 -4.91 -10.00
CA PHE A 55 -0.59 -6.17 -10.72
C PHE A 55 -1.65 -7.05 -10.07
N ASP A 56 -1.59 -7.24 -8.75
CA ASP A 56 -2.60 -7.98 -7.99
C ASP A 56 -4.00 -7.37 -8.13
N LEU A 57 -4.11 -6.04 -8.10
CA LEU A 57 -5.40 -5.36 -8.31
C LEU A 57 -5.97 -5.54 -9.72
N CYS A 58 -5.12 -5.54 -10.75
CA CYS A 58 -5.57 -5.72 -12.14
C CYS A 58 -5.95 -7.18 -12.42
N THR A 59 -5.29 -8.14 -11.77
CA THR A 59 -5.55 -9.58 -11.94
C THR A 59 -6.69 -10.11 -11.08
N ARG A 60 -7.12 -9.36 -10.05
CA ARG A 60 -8.25 -9.73 -9.19
C ARG A 60 -9.57 -9.75 -9.96
N THR A 61 -10.32 -10.84 -9.84
CA THR A 61 -11.65 -10.99 -10.43
C THR A 61 -12.65 -9.99 -9.84
N ASP A 62 -12.60 -9.78 -8.51
CA ASP A 62 -13.52 -8.86 -7.83
C ASP A 62 -13.23 -7.39 -8.17
N PRO A 63 -14.24 -6.60 -8.55
CA PRO A 63 -14.09 -5.17 -8.78
C PRO A 63 -13.65 -4.43 -7.51
N LEU A 64 -13.13 -3.22 -7.67
CA LEU A 64 -12.81 -2.33 -6.56
C LEU A 64 -14.10 -1.96 -5.82
N ASN A 65 -14.08 -2.07 -4.50
CA ASN A 65 -15.18 -1.56 -3.67
C ASN A 65 -15.00 -0.05 -3.42
N LEU A 66 -16.06 0.61 -2.94
CA LEU A 66 -16.07 2.06 -2.76
C LEU A 66 -15.01 2.53 -1.75
N ASP A 67 -14.87 1.83 -0.62
CA ASP A 67 -13.84 2.09 0.40
C ASP A 67 -12.40 1.87 -0.14
N GLU A 68 -12.22 0.87 -1.01
CA GLU A 68 -10.93 0.64 -1.68
C GLU A 68 -10.62 1.77 -2.66
N GLY A 69 -11.64 2.23 -3.39
CA GLY A 69 -11.52 3.33 -4.34
C GLY A 69 -11.17 4.66 -3.69
N GLU A 70 -11.74 4.96 -2.52
CA GLU A 70 -11.37 6.15 -1.74
C GLU A 70 -9.90 6.11 -1.29
N LYS A 71 -9.42 4.94 -0.86
CA LYS A 71 -8.01 4.75 -0.41
C LYS A 71 -7.00 4.81 -1.56
N LEU A 72 -7.36 4.32 -2.75
CA LEU A 72 -6.51 4.39 -3.94
C LEU A 72 -6.47 5.82 -4.52
N GLY A 73 -7.58 6.55 -4.38
CA GLY A 73 -7.81 7.84 -5.00
C GLY A 73 -8.26 7.72 -6.45
N MET A 74 -9.08 8.68 -6.89
CA MET A 74 -9.79 8.69 -8.17
C MET A 74 -8.89 8.34 -9.38
N ARG A 75 -7.67 8.92 -9.45
CA ARG A 75 -6.76 8.72 -10.59
C ARG A 75 -6.33 7.26 -10.75
N ASP A 76 -6.01 6.60 -9.64
CA ASP A 76 -5.57 5.21 -9.67
C ASP A 76 -6.73 4.28 -9.98
N VAL A 77 -7.91 4.54 -9.42
CA VAL A 77 -9.13 3.75 -9.70
C VAL A 77 -9.44 3.77 -11.18
N ILE A 78 -9.43 4.95 -11.81
CA ILE A 78 -9.65 5.09 -13.26
C ILE A 78 -8.59 4.29 -14.03
N ARG A 79 -7.31 4.39 -13.63
CA ARG A 79 -6.23 3.71 -14.34
C ARG A 79 -6.29 2.18 -14.21
N VAL A 80 -6.63 1.66 -13.03
CA VAL A 80 -6.87 0.22 -12.82
C VAL A 80 -8.09 -0.24 -13.61
N GLY A 81 -9.16 0.55 -13.63
CA GLY A 81 -10.36 0.25 -14.41
C GLY A 81 -10.20 0.36 -15.93
N GLN A 82 -9.18 1.07 -16.43
CA GLN A 82 -8.84 1.09 -17.86
C GLN A 82 -8.00 -0.12 -18.31
N VAL A 83 -7.28 -0.74 -17.38
CA VAL A 83 -6.42 -1.90 -17.66
C VAL A 83 -7.21 -3.21 -17.57
N ARG A 84 -8.21 -3.26 -16.70
CA ARG A 84 -9.19 -4.36 -16.60
C ARG A 84 -10.24 -4.28 -17.69
#